data_AF-A0A978RWN5-F1
#
_entry.id   AF-A0A978RWN5-F1
#
_cell.length_a   1.000
_cell.length_b   1.000
_cell.length_c   1.000
_cell.angle_alpha   90.00
_cell.angle_beta   90.00
_cell.angle_gamma   90.00
#
_symmetry.space_group_name_H-M   'P 1'
#
loop_
_entity.id
_entity.type
_entity.pdbx_description
1 polymer ?
#
loop_
_entity_poly.entity_id
_entity_poly.type
_entity_poly.pdbx_seq_one_letter_code
_entity_poly.pdbx_strand_id
1 'polypeptide(L)'
;TLPLWNRQGEPIGEPFRGHQSSVNAVAFSPDGQTIVSGSGDATLRLWNRQGEPIGEPLRGHQNPVNAVAFSPDGQTIVSGSADNTLRLWNRQGEPIGEPLRGHQGWVNAVAFSPDGQTIVSGSWDNTLRLWQVGDWKHWLQIACNQLQYHPVLVAPETDVAREAGETCQKYAWNSTESAQFLVRHGKALARDGDFPGAVTQFKRALKLDDTLDLDPEAEAKRLAVPALIAQGEQLAREARVEEAIGKFQQALKLDDSLNLNPEAKAIEIATSTLVKQGERLAEKGQIDEAIAKFQQAVSLDGTLNLDPKAKATELGVPVLVKQGKELAAEGKVDEAAEKFQAALKWDDTLELNPKSEAIQIATSALVEQGKQLARQGRVDAATEKFQQALKLDNTLNLNPETEAKQIAAAAVLEKAKQLVKQQKYKAAIEAYTEAQKIDSTVKISAQNWNEICWYGSLRGEAAAVLATCEKAVTLAPKSAGYRANLGIAKALTGDTEGAIKDFETFIQLSENEASNEQVQGYIDALRAGENPFTEAEIKRLLGE
;
A
#
# COMPACT_ATOMS: atom_id res chain seq x y z
N THR A 1 5.64 -66.37 -19.71
CA THR A 1 6.85 -67.19 -19.49
C THR A 1 8.05 -66.26 -19.53
N LEU A 2 9.17 -66.64 -18.91
CA LEU A 2 10.39 -65.82 -18.89
C LEU A 2 11.57 -66.63 -19.46
N PRO A 3 11.96 -66.44 -20.73
CA PRO A 3 13.15 -67.09 -21.28
C PRO A 3 14.43 -66.40 -20.79
N LEU A 4 15.43 -67.18 -20.40
CA LEU A 4 16.77 -66.69 -20.11
C LEU A 4 17.65 -66.84 -21.35
N TRP A 5 18.50 -65.86 -21.65
CA TRP A 5 19.38 -65.87 -22.82
C TRP A 5 20.81 -65.56 -22.42
N ASN A 6 21.78 -66.14 -23.14
CA ASN A 6 23.16 -65.70 -23.03
C ASN A 6 23.40 -64.42 -23.86
N ARG A 7 24.62 -63.87 -23.79
CA ARG A 7 24.97 -62.63 -24.50
C ARG A 7 25.04 -62.81 -26.03
N GLN A 8 25.11 -64.06 -26.49
CA GLN A 8 25.11 -64.44 -27.90
C GLN A 8 23.68 -64.55 -28.46
N GLY A 9 22.65 -64.39 -27.61
CA GLY A 9 21.25 -64.49 -28.03
C GLY A 9 20.76 -65.93 -28.14
N GLU A 10 21.39 -66.85 -27.41
CA GLU A 10 20.96 -68.26 -27.33
C GLU A 10 20.18 -68.50 -26.03
N PRO A 11 19.06 -69.24 -26.06
CA PRO A 11 18.27 -69.50 -24.86
C PRO A 11 19.02 -70.44 -23.91
N ILE A 12 19.01 -70.12 -22.62
CA ILE A 12 19.59 -70.93 -21.55
C ILE A 12 18.45 -71.64 -20.83
N GLY A 13 18.33 -72.95 -21.06
CA GLY A 13 17.32 -73.78 -20.42
C GLY A 13 15.89 -73.51 -20.91
N GLU A 14 14.92 -74.10 -20.21
CA GLU A 14 13.50 -73.90 -20.51
C GLU A 14 13.01 -72.54 -19.99
N PRO A 15 12.06 -71.87 -20.69
CA PRO A 15 11.48 -70.62 -20.20
C PRO A 15 10.80 -70.81 -18.84
N PHE A 16 11.01 -69.88 -17.92
CA PHE A 16 10.48 -70.00 -16.56
C PHE A 16 8.95 -69.85 -16.60
N ARG A 17 8.26 -70.75 -15.89
CA ARG A 17 6.79 -70.84 -15.85
C ARG A 17 6.31 -70.79 -14.41
N GLY A 18 5.26 -69.99 -14.15
CA GLY A 18 4.63 -69.92 -12.83
C GLY A 18 3.71 -68.72 -12.64
N HIS A 19 3.99 -67.59 -13.29
CA HIS A 19 3.04 -66.47 -13.36
C HIS A 19 1.77 -66.85 -14.13
N GLN A 20 0.64 -66.32 -13.67
CA GLN A 20 -0.70 -66.58 -14.21
C GLN A 20 -1.15 -65.51 -15.21
N SER A 21 -0.31 -64.51 -15.48
CA SER A 21 -0.56 -63.43 -16.44
C SER A 21 0.76 -62.96 -17.07
N SER A 22 0.72 -61.88 -17.85
CA SER A 22 1.89 -61.26 -18.49
C SER A 22 2.96 -60.90 -17.46
N VAL A 23 4.22 -61.23 -17.75
CA VAL A 23 5.36 -60.77 -16.96
C VAL A 23 5.75 -59.39 -17.49
N ASN A 24 5.58 -58.35 -16.67
CA ASN A 24 5.74 -56.97 -17.10
C ASN A 24 7.14 -56.41 -16.79
N ALA A 25 7.82 -56.95 -15.77
CA ALA A 25 9.14 -56.48 -15.36
C ALA A 25 10.01 -57.61 -14.83
N VAL A 26 11.32 -57.49 -15.02
CA VAL A 26 12.32 -58.42 -14.49
C VAL A 26 13.58 -57.67 -14.06
N ALA A 27 14.26 -58.18 -13.03
CA ALA A 27 15.58 -57.69 -12.62
C ALA A 27 16.44 -58.83 -12.10
N PHE A 28 17.75 -58.77 -12.38
CA PHE A 28 18.74 -59.61 -11.73
C PHE A 28 19.15 -59.00 -10.39
N SER A 29 19.43 -59.83 -9.39
CA SER A 29 20.17 -59.42 -8.21
C SER A 29 21.60 -58.99 -8.60
N PRO A 30 22.26 -58.11 -7.82
CA PRO A 30 23.63 -57.66 -8.12
C PRO A 30 24.65 -58.80 -8.25
N ASP A 31 24.45 -59.92 -7.55
CA ASP A 31 25.29 -61.13 -7.64
C ASP A 31 24.96 -62.05 -8.84
N GLY A 32 23.90 -61.71 -9.59
CA GLY A 32 23.40 -62.44 -10.75
C GLY A 32 22.82 -63.83 -10.44
N GLN A 33 22.66 -64.20 -9.18
CA GLN A 33 22.17 -65.55 -8.81
C GLN A 33 20.65 -65.65 -8.73
N THR A 34 19.98 -64.53 -8.42
CA THR A 34 18.53 -64.46 -8.26
C THR A 34 17.93 -63.55 -9.31
N ILE A 35 16.77 -63.92 -9.83
CA ILE A 35 15.97 -63.09 -10.72
C ILE A 35 14.65 -62.80 -10.02
N VAL A 36 14.22 -61.54 -10.01
CA VAL A 36 12.86 -61.17 -9.61
C VAL A 36 12.04 -60.83 -10.85
N SER A 37 10.79 -61.26 -10.89
CA SER A 37 9.83 -60.88 -11.92
C SER A 37 8.56 -60.31 -11.31
N GLY A 38 8.01 -59.24 -11.91
CA GLY A 38 6.71 -58.67 -11.60
C GLY A 38 5.72 -58.93 -12.74
N SER A 39 4.45 -59.17 -12.40
CA SER A 39 3.45 -59.69 -13.34
C SER A 39 2.07 -59.05 -13.22
N GLY A 40 1.29 -59.17 -14.29
CA GLY A 40 -0.12 -58.83 -14.37
C GLY A 40 -1.04 -59.68 -13.48
N ASP A 41 -0.52 -60.72 -12.82
CA ASP A 41 -1.23 -61.49 -11.79
C ASP A 41 -1.12 -60.85 -10.39
N ALA A 42 -0.62 -59.61 -10.33
CA ALA A 42 -0.40 -58.80 -9.12
C ALA A 42 0.63 -59.39 -8.13
N THR A 43 1.43 -60.36 -8.57
CA THR A 43 2.50 -60.96 -7.75
C THR A 43 3.88 -60.65 -8.29
N LEU A 44 4.87 -60.75 -7.40
CA LEU A 44 6.25 -60.96 -7.82
C LEU A 44 6.65 -62.42 -7.57
N ARG A 45 7.66 -62.89 -8.30
CA ARG A 45 8.29 -64.19 -8.05
C ARG A 45 9.80 -64.04 -8.08
N LEU A 46 10.47 -64.83 -7.24
CA LEU A 46 11.92 -65.01 -7.25
C LEU A 46 12.26 -66.32 -7.94
N TRP A 47 13.37 -66.33 -8.68
CA TRP A 47 13.83 -67.48 -9.44
C TRP A 47 15.33 -67.66 -9.24
N ASN A 48 15.77 -68.91 -9.21
CA ASN A 48 17.18 -69.21 -9.43
C ASN A 48 17.50 -69.19 -10.94
N ARG A 49 18.79 -69.33 -11.30
CA ARG A 49 19.20 -69.31 -12.72
C ARG A 49 18.72 -70.50 -13.54
N GLN A 50 18.27 -71.57 -12.89
CA GLN A 50 17.71 -72.77 -13.51
C GLN A 50 16.22 -72.59 -13.83
N GLY A 51 15.60 -71.49 -13.40
CA GLY A 51 14.19 -71.21 -13.61
C GLY A 51 13.26 -71.82 -12.58
N GLU A 52 13.80 -72.31 -11.48
CA GLU A 52 13.02 -72.84 -10.37
C GLU A 52 12.59 -71.67 -9.46
N PRO A 53 11.32 -71.63 -9.02
CA PRO A 53 10.84 -70.59 -8.12
C PRO A 53 11.53 -70.71 -6.75
N ILE A 54 12.01 -69.59 -6.24
CA ILE A 54 12.54 -69.46 -4.88
C ILE A 54 11.39 -68.99 -3.98
N GLY A 55 10.76 -69.94 -3.28
CA GLY A 55 9.64 -69.66 -2.38
C GLY A 55 8.30 -69.42 -3.07
N GLU A 56 7.32 -68.97 -2.28
CA GLU A 56 5.98 -68.64 -2.74
C GLU A 56 5.95 -67.28 -3.48
N PRO A 57 4.92 -67.01 -4.30
CA PRO A 57 4.73 -65.70 -4.92
C PRO A 57 4.61 -64.60 -3.85
N LEU A 58 5.32 -63.50 -4.05
CA LEU A 58 5.25 -62.32 -3.18
C LEU A 58 3.93 -61.61 -3.46
N ARG A 59 3.03 -61.64 -2.47
CA ARG A 59 1.68 -61.08 -2.54
C ARG A 59 1.58 -59.83 -1.68
N GLY A 60 0.93 -58.80 -2.21
CA GLY A 60 0.65 -57.57 -1.47
C GLY A 60 0.15 -56.44 -2.37
N HIS A 61 0.67 -56.36 -3.59
CA HIS A 61 0.08 -55.50 -4.62
C HIS A 61 -1.32 -55.96 -4.98
N GLN A 62 -2.21 -54.99 -5.23
CA GLN A 62 -3.62 -55.27 -5.55
C GLN A 62 -3.89 -55.30 -7.05
N ASN A 63 -2.96 -54.78 -7.85
CA ASN A 63 -3.02 -54.66 -9.29
C ASN A 63 -1.70 -55.12 -9.92
N PRO A 64 -1.60 -55.23 -11.27
CA PRO A 64 -0.36 -55.61 -11.97
C PRO A 64 0.91 -54.94 -11.42
N VAL A 65 1.97 -55.73 -11.27
CA VAL A 65 3.31 -55.23 -10.92
C VAL A 65 4.03 -54.88 -12.22
N ASN A 66 4.35 -53.60 -12.43
CA ASN A 66 4.86 -53.09 -13.69
C ASN A 66 6.37 -52.79 -13.66
N ALA A 67 6.97 -52.72 -12.47
CA ALA A 67 8.40 -52.45 -12.33
C ALA A 67 8.96 -53.19 -11.10
N VAL A 68 10.20 -53.67 -11.20
CA VAL A 68 10.94 -54.30 -10.10
C VAL A 68 12.42 -53.92 -10.19
N ALA A 69 13.09 -53.74 -9.06
CA ALA A 69 14.53 -53.52 -8.99
C ALA A 69 15.11 -54.05 -7.67
N PHE A 70 16.35 -54.52 -7.70
CA PHE A 70 17.12 -54.83 -6.48
C PHE A 70 17.87 -53.58 -5.99
N SER A 71 18.04 -53.46 -4.68
CA SER A 71 18.99 -52.54 -4.06
C SER A 71 20.43 -52.93 -4.43
N PRO A 72 21.39 -51.98 -4.39
CA PRO A 72 22.79 -52.25 -4.73
C PRO A 72 23.45 -53.33 -3.86
N ASP A 73 23.02 -53.50 -2.61
CA ASP A 73 23.47 -54.55 -1.69
C ASP A 73 22.76 -55.91 -1.89
N GLY A 74 21.78 -55.95 -2.79
CA GLY A 74 20.96 -57.13 -3.11
C GLY A 74 20.03 -57.61 -1.99
N GLN A 75 19.91 -56.88 -0.87
CA GLN A 75 19.11 -57.31 0.28
C GLN A 75 17.63 -56.93 0.17
N THR A 76 17.35 -55.87 -0.58
CA THR A 76 16.01 -55.29 -0.70
C THR A 76 15.56 -55.30 -2.15
N ILE A 77 14.29 -55.57 -2.39
CA ILE A 77 13.64 -55.43 -3.69
C ILE A 77 12.63 -54.30 -3.58
N VAL A 78 12.56 -53.44 -4.58
CA VAL A 78 11.46 -52.47 -4.75
C VAL A 78 10.60 -52.90 -5.92
N SER A 79 9.28 -52.78 -5.77
CA SER A 79 8.33 -52.94 -6.87
C SER A 79 7.41 -51.74 -7.02
N GLY A 80 7.05 -51.42 -8.27
CA GLY A 80 6.04 -50.45 -8.64
C GLY A 80 4.85 -51.13 -9.32
N SER A 81 3.64 -50.71 -9.00
CA SER A 81 2.40 -51.36 -9.46
C SER A 81 1.38 -50.37 -10.01
N ALA A 82 0.44 -50.92 -10.80
CA ALA A 82 -0.79 -50.28 -11.20
C ALA A 82 -1.79 -50.05 -10.04
N ASP A 83 -1.45 -50.40 -8.79
CA ASP A 83 -2.17 -49.97 -7.58
C ASP A 83 -1.71 -48.61 -7.05
N ASN A 84 -0.87 -47.92 -7.82
CA ASN A 84 -0.29 -46.60 -7.55
C ASN A 84 0.71 -46.56 -6.39
N THR A 85 1.14 -47.72 -5.87
CA THR A 85 2.08 -47.81 -4.76
C THR A 85 3.43 -48.39 -5.19
N LEU A 86 4.44 -48.10 -4.38
CA LEU A 86 5.65 -48.92 -4.35
C LEU A 86 5.65 -49.80 -3.09
N ARG A 87 6.29 -50.96 -3.16
CA ARG A 87 6.53 -51.82 -2.00
C ARG A 87 7.99 -52.23 -1.94
N LEU A 88 8.49 -52.35 -0.71
CA LEU A 88 9.80 -52.91 -0.41
C LEU A 88 9.65 -54.34 0.10
N TRP A 89 10.58 -55.20 -0.29
CA TRP A 89 10.59 -56.62 0.07
C TRP A 89 11.98 -57.04 0.50
N ASN A 90 12.08 -57.92 1.50
CA ASN A 90 13.33 -58.60 1.81
C ASN A 90 13.55 -59.79 0.86
N ARG A 91 14.71 -60.45 0.95
CA ARG A 91 15.05 -61.60 0.10
C ARG A 91 14.21 -62.86 0.35
N GLN A 92 13.53 -62.92 1.50
CA GLN A 92 12.59 -63.99 1.85
C GLN A 92 11.20 -63.75 1.25
N GLY A 93 10.98 -62.60 0.60
CA GLY A 93 9.73 -62.23 -0.02
C GLY A 93 8.73 -61.59 0.93
N GLU A 94 9.16 -61.17 2.12
CA GLU A 94 8.31 -60.48 3.09
C GLU A 94 8.33 -58.96 2.86
N PRO A 95 7.20 -58.27 3.02
CA PRO A 95 7.13 -56.81 2.86
C PRO A 95 7.91 -56.09 3.97
N ILE A 96 8.71 -55.09 3.61
CA ILE A 96 9.41 -54.20 4.52
C ILE A 96 8.56 -52.94 4.69
N GLY A 97 7.81 -52.88 5.79
CA GLY A 97 6.95 -51.74 6.13
C GLY A 97 5.69 -51.61 5.29
N GLU A 98 5.04 -50.44 5.39
CA GLU A 98 3.84 -50.10 4.64
C GLU A 98 4.15 -49.71 3.18
N PRO A 99 3.18 -49.82 2.25
CA PRO A 99 3.36 -49.36 0.89
C PRO A 99 3.72 -47.87 0.83
N LEU A 100 4.68 -47.52 -0.02
CA LEU A 100 5.02 -46.14 -0.30
C LEU A 100 3.92 -45.53 -1.18
N ARG A 101 3.12 -44.66 -0.58
CA ARG A 101 1.97 -43.99 -1.21
C ARG A 101 2.32 -42.56 -1.56
N GLY A 102 1.91 -42.11 -2.74
CA GLY A 102 2.09 -40.73 -3.17
C GLY A 102 1.79 -40.53 -4.65
N HIS A 103 2.10 -41.51 -5.48
CA HIS A 103 1.68 -41.51 -6.89
C HIS A 103 0.16 -41.63 -7.02
N GLN A 104 -0.39 -40.97 -8.04
CA GLN A 104 -1.83 -40.97 -8.36
C GLN A 104 -2.16 -41.80 -9.61
N GLY A 105 -1.13 -42.40 -10.22
CA GLY A 105 -1.23 -43.26 -11.40
C GLY A 105 -0.26 -44.43 -11.29
N TRP A 106 -0.32 -45.32 -12.29
CA TRP A 106 0.44 -46.56 -12.31
C TRP A 106 1.95 -46.29 -12.25
N VAL A 107 2.63 -46.97 -11.33
CA VAL A 107 4.08 -46.87 -11.21
C VAL A 107 4.72 -47.87 -12.18
N ASN A 108 5.39 -47.35 -13.21
CA ASN A 108 5.91 -48.15 -14.32
C ASN A 108 7.43 -48.23 -14.36
N ALA A 109 8.13 -47.46 -13.53
CA ALA A 109 9.58 -47.55 -13.39
C ALA A 109 9.97 -47.35 -11.93
N VAL A 110 10.94 -48.13 -11.47
CA VAL A 110 11.57 -47.99 -10.15
C VAL A 110 13.07 -48.25 -10.28
N ALA A 111 13.89 -47.52 -9.54
CA ALA A 111 15.33 -47.77 -9.44
C ALA A 111 15.87 -47.30 -8.08
N PHE A 112 16.89 -47.98 -7.57
CA PHE A 112 17.68 -47.51 -6.44
C PHE A 112 18.82 -46.60 -6.94
N SER A 113 19.19 -45.61 -6.13
CA SER A 113 20.45 -44.89 -6.26
C SER A 113 21.63 -45.85 -6.01
N PRO A 114 22.83 -45.58 -6.56
CA PRO A 114 24.00 -46.44 -6.35
C PRO A 114 24.41 -46.62 -4.89
N ASP A 115 24.11 -45.65 -4.02
CA ASP A 115 24.36 -45.73 -2.56
C ASP A 115 23.24 -46.45 -1.78
N GLY A 116 22.14 -46.81 -2.45
CA GLY A 116 20.97 -47.47 -1.86
C GLY A 116 20.10 -46.56 -0.96
N GLN A 117 20.45 -45.28 -0.81
CA GLN A 117 19.75 -44.36 0.12
C GLN A 117 18.53 -43.69 -0.49
N THR A 118 18.33 -43.80 -1.80
CA THR A 118 17.21 -43.17 -2.49
C THR A 118 16.60 -44.13 -3.51
N ILE A 119 15.28 -44.15 -3.61
CA ILE A 119 14.55 -44.79 -4.70
C ILE A 119 13.98 -43.70 -5.58
N VAL A 120 14.09 -43.86 -6.90
CA VAL A 120 13.34 -43.06 -7.88
C VAL A 120 12.22 -43.88 -8.47
N SER A 121 11.05 -43.28 -8.64
CA SER A 121 9.90 -43.90 -9.27
C SER A 121 9.28 -43.02 -10.33
N GLY A 122 8.87 -43.62 -11.44
CA GLY A 122 8.18 -42.95 -12.54
C GLY A 122 6.77 -43.50 -12.74
N SER A 123 5.80 -42.59 -12.90
CA SER A 123 4.39 -42.94 -12.90
C SER A 123 3.62 -42.30 -14.06
N TRP A 124 2.48 -42.92 -14.41
CA TRP A 124 1.46 -42.38 -15.31
C TRP A 124 0.77 -41.11 -14.79
N ASP A 125 1.02 -40.70 -13.54
CA ASP A 125 0.60 -39.38 -13.05
C ASP A 125 1.48 -38.21 -13.56
N ASN A 126 2.37 -38.48 -14.53
CA ASN A 126 3.32 -37.55 -15.11
C ASN A 126 4.38 -37.02 -14.12
N THR A 127 4.64 -37.74 -13.02
CA THR A 127 5.67 -37.36 -12.03
C THR A 127 6.76 -38.40 -11.87
N LEU A 128 7.97 -37.91 -11.55
CA LEU A 128 9.01 -38.68 -10.88
C LEU A 128 8.97 -38.36 -9.38
N ARG A 129 9.17 -39.37 -8.54
CA ARG A 129 9.31 -39.18 -7.08
C ARG A 129 10.61 -39.78 -6.58
N LEU A 130 11.23 -39.08 -5.63
CA LEU A 130 12.37 -39.56 -4.86
C LEU A 130 11.91 -39.97 -3.46
N TRP A 131 12.30 -41.15 -3.04
CA TRP A 131 12.01 -41.71 -1.73
C TRP A 131 13.32 -41.94 -1.00
N GLN A 132 13.55 -41.20 0.08
CA GLN A 132 14.73 -41.43 0.91
C GLN A 132 14.53 -42.66 1.79
N VAL A 133 15.52 -43.53 1.76
CA VAL A 133 15.61 -44.77 2.53
C VAL A 133 16.63 -44.52 3.64
N GLY A 134 16.16 -44.33 4.87
CA GLY A 134 17.02 -43.99 6.01
C GLY A 134 16.40 -44.38 7.35
N ASP A 135 17.25 -44.67 8.34
CA ASP A 135 16.83 -44.95 9.72
C ASP A 135 16.48 -43.65 10.48
N TRP A 136 15.94 -43.80 11.69
CA TRP A 136 15.52 -42.64 12.49
C TRP A 136 16.67 -41.69 12.85
N LYS A 137 17.93 -42.16 12.90
CA LYS A 137 19.09 -41.31 13.22
C LYS A 137 19.41 -40.37 12.08
N HIS A 138 19.34 -40.87 10.84
CA HIS A 138 19.52 -40.03 9.66
C HIS A 138 18.52 -38.87 9.63
N TRP A 139 17.24 -39.17 9.89
CA TRP A 139 16.19 -38.15 9.95
C TRP A 139 16.37 -37.17 11.10
N LEU A 140 16.78 -37.65 12.28
CA LEU A 140 17.09 -36.80 13.42
C LEU A 140 18.22 -35.82 13.11
N GLN A 141 19.28 -36.25 12.43
CA GLN A 141 20.38 -35.39 12.01
C GLN A 141 19.88 -34.21 11.17
N ILE A 142 19.07 -34.49 10.16
CA ILE A 142 18.52 -33.47 9.27
C ILE A 142 17.70 -32.47 10.08
N ALA A 143 16.78 -32.95 10.92
CA ALA A 143 15.94 -32.09 11.73
C ALA A 143 16.76 -31.21 12.68
N CYS A 144 17.71 -31.79 13.41
CA CYS A 144 18.58 -31.05 14.33
C CYS A 144 19.38 -29.99 13.58
N ASN A 145 20.00 -30.32 12.45
CA ASN A 145 20.81 -29.36 11.69
C ASN A 145 20.00 -28.16 11.17
N GLN A 146 18.73 -28.36 10.82
CA GLN A 146 17.82 -27.28 10.42
C GLN A 146 17.42 -26.40 11.61
N LEU A 147 17.26 -26.99 12.80
CA LEU A 147 16.77 -26.28 13.99
C LEU A 147 17.88 -25.68 14.87
N GLN A 148 19.16 -25.97 14.61
CA GLN A 148 20.28 -25.58 15.48
C GLN A 148 20.47 -24.06 15.66
N TYR A 149 19.84 -23.25 14.81
CA TYR A 149 19.81 -21.78 14.88
C TYR A 149 18.42 -21.23 15.22
N HIS A 150 17.40 -22.09 15.26
CA HIS A 150 16.03 -21.67 15.48
C HIS A 150 15.82 -21.32 16.96
N PRO A 151 15.10 -20.22 17.27
CA PRO A 151 14.85 -19.78 18.66
C PRO A 151 14.28 -20.87 19.55
N VAL A 152 13.43 -21.75 19.01
CA VAL A 152 12.85 -22.88 19.76
C VAL A 152 13.90 -23.76 20.44
N LEU A 153 15.08 -23.96 19.82
CA LEU A 153 16.17 -24.73 20.42
C LEU A 153 17.21 -23.84 21.09
N VAL A 154 17.47 -22.64 20.55
CA VAL A 154 18.50 -21.74 21.05
C VAL A 154 18.08 -21.01 22.33
N ALA A 155 16.78 -20.72 22.49
CA ALA A 155 16.18 -20.09 23.66
C ALA A 155 14.87 -20.83 24.02
N PRO A 156 14.96 -22.08 24.52
CA PRO A 156 13.80 -22.93 24.72
C PRO A 156 12.92 -22.42 25.87
N GLU A 157 11.69 -22.03 25.55
CA GLU A 157 10.67 -21.60 26.52
C GLU A 157 9.99 -22.79 27.22
N THR A 158 10.10 -24.01 26.67
CA THR A 158 9.47 -25.22 27.20
C THR A 158 10.50 -26.29 27.52
N ASP A 159 10.18 -27.15 28.50
CA ASP A 159 11.01 -28.30 28.85
C ASP A 159 11.18 -29.25 27.67
N VAL A 160 10.13 -29.46 26.88
CA VAL A 160 10.16 -30.29 25.66
C VAL A 160 11.17 -29.76 24.65
N ALA A 161 11.21 -28.45 24.43
CA ALA A 161 12.17 -27.85 23.50
C ALA A 161 13.61 -27.96 24.01
N ARG A 162 13.81 -27.86 25.34
CA ARG A 162 15.10 -28.07 25.98
C ARG A 162 15.57 -29.52 25.81
N GLU A 163 14.70 -30.49 26.06
CA GLU A 163 14.95 -31.92 25.86
C GLU A 163 15.23 -32.26 24.38
N ALA A 164 14.56 -31.60 23.44
CA ALA A 164 14.84 -31.75 22.01
C ALA A 164 16.26 -31.29 21.65
N GLY A 165 16.70 -30.15 22.20
CA GLY A 165 18.08 -29.67 22.04
C GLY A 165 19.12 -30.62 22.67
N GLU A 166 18.81 -31.24 23.80
CA GLU A 166 19.67 -32.26 24.42
C GLU A 166 19.70 -33.56 23.62
N THR A 167 18.58 -33.93 23.01
CA THR A 167 18.48 -35.09 22.11
C THR A 167 19.36 -34.88 20.88
N CYS A 168 19.35 -33.68 20.29
CA CYS A 168 20.24 -33.32 19.18
C CYS A 168 21.72 -33.40 19.59
N GLN A 169 22.10 -32.85 20.74
CA GLN A 169 23.46 -32.97 21.27
C GLN A 169 23.89 -34.42 21.50
N LYS A 170 22.96 -35.29 21.90
CA LYS A 170 23.27 -36.68 22.25
C LYS A 170 23.37 -37.60 21.03
N TYR A 171 22.51 -37.42 20.03
CA TYR A 171 22.34 -38.41 18.95
C TYR A 171 22.60 -37.88 17.54
N ALA A 172 22.68 -36.55 17.34
CA ALA A 172 22.89 -35.94 16.02
C ALA A 172 24.24 -35.19 15.94
N TRP A 173 24.58 -34.38 16.93
CA TRP A 173 25.76 -33.51 16.82
C TRP A 173 27.02 -34.15 17.38
N ASN A 174 28.14 -33.91 16.71
CA ASN A 174 29.46 -34.18 17.28
C ASN A 174 29.79 -33.14 18.39
N SER A 175 30.94 -33.31 19.06
CA SER A 175 31.35 -32.44 20.16
C SER A 175 31.45 -30.97 19.76
N THR A 176 32.02 -30.67 18.58
CA THR A 176 32.17 -29.30 18.07
C THR A 176 30.82 -28.65 17.75
N GLU A 177 29.93 -29.36 17.07
CA GLU A 177 28.58 -28.89 16.76
C GLU A 177 27.77 -28.63 18.04
N SER A 178 27.85 -29.53 19.01
CA SER A 178 27.22 -29.39 20.32
C SER A 178 27.78 -28.22 21.12
N ALA A 179 29.10 -28.01 21.09
CA ALA A 179 29.75 -26.88 21.75
C ALA A 179 29.27 -25.54 21.16
N GLN A 180 29.23 -25.43 19.82
CA GLN A 180 28.73 -24.23 19.14
C GLN A 180 27.25 -23.97 19.44
N PHE A 181 26.42 -25.02 19.51
CA PHE A 181 25.03 -24.89 19.92
C PHE A 181 24.90 -24.35 21.35
N LEU A 182 25.67 -24.87 22.30
CA LEU A 182 25.69 -24.39 23.68
C LEU A 182 26.16 -22.92 23.78
N VAL A 183 27.12 -22.50 22.95
CA VAL A 183 27.48 -21.08 22.85
C VAL A 183 26.32 -20.24 22.36
N ARG A 184 25.58 -20.66 21.33
CA ARG A 184 24.38 -19.93 20.87
C ARG A 184 23.34 -19.81 21.98
N HIS A 185 23.09 -20.90 22.70
CA HIS A 185 22.15 -20.93 23.81
C HIS A 185 22.60 -20.02 24.97
N GLY A 186 23.88 -20.07 25.37
CA GLY A 186 24.42 -19.19 26.39
C GLY A 186 24.30 -17.70 26.03
N LYS A 187 24.55 -17.35 24.76
CA LYS A 187 24.37 -15.98 24.26
C LYS A 187 22.92 -15.52 24.30
N ALA A 188 21.97 -16.43 24.06
CA ALA A 188 20.54 -16.11 24.14
C ALA A 188 20.10 -15.87 25.60
N LEU A 189 20.49 -16.75 26.53
CA LEU A 189 20.24 -16.57 27.96
C LEU A 189 20.83 -15.27 28.50
N ALA A 190 22.06 -14.92 28.09
CA ALA A 190 22.68 -13.67 28.49
C ALA A 190 21.85 -12.46 28.01
N ARG A 191 21.35 -12.49 26.77
CA ARG A 191 20.48 -11.44 26.23
C ARG A 191 19.10 -11.37 26.89
N ASP A 192 18.65 -12.46 27.50
CA ASP A 192 17.43 -12.49 28.31
C ASP A 192 17.67 -11.98 29.75
N GLY A 193 18.94 -11.80 30.14
CA GLY A 193 19.33 -11.38 31.48
C GLY A 193 19.60 -12.54 32.44
N ASP A 194 19.51 -13.80 31.98
CA ASP A 194 19.91 -14.99 32.74
C ASP A 194 21.44 -15.20 32.67
N PHE A 195 22.17 -14.36 33.42
CA PHE A 195 23.62 -14.44 33.53
C PHE A 195 24.10 -15.81 34.07
N PRO A 196 23.55 -16.38 35.16
CA PRO A 196 23.98 -17.69 35.66
C PRO A 196 23.75 -18.82 34.64
N GLY A 197 22.61 -18.82 33.95
CA GLY A 197 22.31 -19.77 32.89
C GLY A 197 23.27 -19.66 31.72
N ALA A 198 23.58 -18.44 31.29
CA ALA A 198 24.55 -18.18 30.23
C ALA A 198 25.94 -18.75 30.55
N VAL A 199 26.49 -18.42 31.72
CA VAL A 199 27.79 -18.93 32.18
C VAL A 199 27.78 -20.46 32.24
N THR A 200 26.67 -21.06 32.67
CA THR A 200 26.51 -22.52 32.70
C THR A 200 26.62 -23.14 31.32
N GLN A 201 25.95 -22.59 30.30
CA GLN A 201 26.04 -23.12 28.93
C GLN A 201 27.43 -22.91 28.31
N PHE A 202 28.06 -21.74 28.55
CA PHE A 202 29.43 -21.48 28.07
C PHE A 202 30.45 -22.45 28.69
N LYS A 203 30.35 -22.75 29.99
CA LYS A 203 31.20 -23.76 30.64
C LYS A 203 30.95 -25.17 30.10
N ARG A 204 29.71 -25.51 29.74
CA ARG A 204 29.40 -26.78 29.06
C ARG A 204 30.00 -26.83 27.66
N ALA A 205 29.99 -25.72 26.92
CA ALA A 205 30.62 -25.65 25.60
C ALA A 205 32.12 -25.90 25.66
N LEU A 206 32.85 -25.24 26.58
CA LEU A 206 34.29 -25.44 26.77
C LEU A 206 34.68 -26.86 27.20
N LYS A 207 33.77 -27.59 27.86
CA LYS A 207 33.99 -29.02 28.18
C LYS A 207 33.92 -29.92 26.95
N LEU A 208 33.21 -29.50 25.91
CA LEU A 208 33.07 -30.26 24.66
C LEU A 208 34.13 -29.85 23.63
N ASP A 209 34.52 -28.58 23.64
CA ASP A 209 35.52 -27.99 22.74
C ASP A 209 36.32 -26.92 23.49
N ASP A 210 37.53 -27.28 23.92
CA ASP A 210 38.43 -26.40 24.68
C ASP A 210 39.21 -25.42 23.78
N THR A 211 39.05 -25.51 22.46
CA THR A 211 39.67 -24.60 21.49
C THR A 211 38.87 -23.31 21.28
N LEU A 212 37.67 -23.22 21.85
CA LEU A 212 36.83 -22.03 21.79
C LEU A 212 37.49 -20.86 22.53
N ASP A 213 37.74 -19.77 21.81
CA ASP A 213 38.12 -18.47 22.40
C ASP A 213 36.90 -17.84 23.09
N LEU A 214 36.63 -18.31 24.30
CA LEU A 214 35.45 -17.95 25.08
C LEU A 214 35.81 -17.89 26.56
N ASP A 215 35.77 -16.68 27.12
CA ASP A 215 35.70 -16.47 28.57
C ASP A 215 34.20 -16.48 28.97
N PRO A 216 33.72 -17.51 29.70
CA PRO A 216 32.30 -17.65 30.05
C PRO A 216 31.76 -16.45 30.81
N GLU A 217 32.51 -15.95 31.80
CA GLU A 217 32.12 -14.84 32.65
C GLU A 217 32.15 -13.52 31.87
N ALA A 218 33.21 -13.27 31.09
CA ALA A 218 33.33 -12.03 30.33
C ALA A 218 32.29 -11.94 29.20
N GLU A 219 32.06 -13.01 28.44
CA GLU A 219 31.08 -13.02 27.34
C GLU A 219 29.63 -12.93 27.89
N ALA A 220 29.33 -13.61 29.00
CA ALA A 220 28.02 -13.49 29.65
C ALA A 220 27.79 -12.05 30.15
N LYS A 221 28.78 -11.45 30.82
CA LYS A 221 28.70 -10.06 31.31
C LYS A 221 28.50 -9.08 30.16
N ARG A 222 29.27 -9.23 29.06
CA ARG A 222 29.20 -8.37 27.87
C ARG A 222 27.81 -8.29 27.24
N LEU A 223 27.05 -9.39 27.30
CA LEU A 223 25.71 -9.47 26.72
C LEU A 223 24.60 -9.15 27.71
N ALA A 224 24.74 -9.59 28.97
CA ALA A 224 23.71 -9.43 30.00
C ALA A 224 23.59 -8.00 30.51
N VAL A 225 24.69 -7.27 30.66
CA VAL A 225 24.66 -5.90 31.18
C VAL A 225 23.83 -4.96 30.30
N PRO A 226 24.07 -4.85 28.97
CA PRO A 226 23.23 -4.02 28.11
C PRO A 226 21.78 -4.50 28.05
N ALA A 227 21.54 -5.81 28.10
CA ALA A 227 20.19 -6.38 28.08
C ALA A 227 19.40 -5.99 29.34
N LEU A 228 20.00 -6.10 30.52
CA LEU A 228 19.38 -5.69 31.78
C LEU A 228 19.09 -4.18 31.81
N ILE A 229 20.00 -3.35 31.30
CA ILE A 229 19.76 -1.92 31.15
C ILE A 229 18.55 -1.69 30.23
N ALA A 230 18.51 -2.30 29.04
CA ALA A 230 17.41 -2.14 28.11
C ALA A 230 16.06 -2.60 28.69
N GLN A 231 16.04 -3.71 29.43
CA GLN A 231 14.86 -4.18 30.16
C GLN A 231 14.42 -3.16 31.23
N GLY A 232 15.37 -2.62 32.00
CA GLY A 232 15.10 -1.58 33.00
C GLY A 232 14.50 -0.31 32.39
N GLU A 233 15.07 0.17 31.29
CA GLU A 233 14.53 1.33 30.57
C GLU A 233 13.12 1.08 30.03
N GLN A 234 12.85 -0.14 29.54
CA GLN A 234 11.53 -0.52 29.06
C GLN A 234 10.49 -0.53 30.17
N LEU A 235 10.82 -1.15 31.31
CA LEU A 235 9.96 -1.15 32.50
C LEU A 235 9.70 0.26 33.01
N ALA A 236 10.71 1.13 32.99
CA ALA A 236 10.55 2.54 33.37
C ALA A 236 9.58 3.28 32.42
N ARG A 237 9.67 3.04 31.10
CA ARG A 237 8.69 3.57 30.12
C ARG A 237 7.26 3.08 30.36
N GLU A 238 7.11 1.88 30.93
CA GLU A 238 5.82 1.30 31.35
C GLU A 238 5.36 1.80 32.74
N ALA A 239 6.09 2.73 33.36
CA ALA A 239 5.86 3.22 34.72
C ALA A 239 5.99 2.14 35.82
N ARG A 240 6.68 1.02 35.54
CA ARG A 240 7.01 -0.05 36.48
C ARG A 240 8.36 0.22 37.15
N VAL A 241 8.42 1.32 37.91
CA VAL A 241 9.67 1.92 38.40
C VAL A 241 10.46 0.99 39.31
N GLU A 242 9.81 0.32 40.27
CA GLU A 242 10.49 -0.64 41.16
C GLU A 242 11.14 -1.80 40.41
N GLU A 243 10.46 -2.32 39.39
CA GLU A 243 11.00 -3.42 38.58
C GLU A 243 12.16 -2.94 37.68
N ALA A 244 12.07 -1.71 37.17
CA ALA A 244 13.15 -1.07 36.42
C ALA A 244 14.40 -0.88 37.29
N ILE A 245 14.24 -0.38 38.51
CA ILE A 245 15.31 -0.25 39.50
C ILE A 245 15.96 -1.62 39.74
N GLY A 246 15.16 -2.66 39.92
CA GLY A 246 15.66 -4.03 40.09
C GLY A 246 16.55 -4.49 38.93
N LYS A 247 16.19 -4.19 37.68
CA LYS A 247 17.01 -4.52 36.49
C LYS A 247 18.31 -3.70 36.42
N PHE A 248 18.26 -2.40 36.71
CA PHE A 248 19.46 -1.56 36.79
C PHE A 248 20.41 -1.99 37.91
N GLN A 249 19.89 -2.40 39.06
CA GLN A 249 20.69 -2.96 40.16
C GLN A 249 21.33 -4.30 39.76
N GLN A 250 20.63 -5.15 39.02
CA GLN A 250 21.22 -6.39 38.47
C GLN A 250 22.38 -6.06 37.51
N ALA A 251 22.22 -5.06 36.64
CA ALA A 251 23.30 -4.62 35.74
C ALA A 251 24.53 -4.12 36.53
N LEU A 252 24.34 -3.31 37.56
CA LEU A 252 25.42 -2.82 38.45
C LEU A 252 26.12 -3.93 39.22
N LYS A 253 25.39 -4.97 39.64
CA LYS A 253 26.01 -6.15 40.29
C LYS A 253 26.94 -6.90 39.35
N LEU A 254 26.64 -6.92 38.05
CA LEU A 254 27.51 -7.52 37.05
C LEU A 254 28.66 -6.58 36.65
N ASP A 255 28.41 -5.27 36.63
CA ASP A 255 29.38 -4.24 36.28
C ASP A 255 29.28 -3.00 37.19
N ASP A 256 30.14 -2.95 38.20
CA ASP A 256 30.22 -1.85 39.17
C ASP A 256 30.84 -0.58 38.58
N SER A 257 31.48 -0.68 37.40
CA SER A 257 32.04 0.47 36.69
C SER A 257 30.98 1.34 35.97
N LEU A 258 29.72 0.87 35.91
CA LEU A 258 28.63 1.62 35.30
C LEU A 258 28.34 2.90 36.10
N ASN A 259 28.43 4.05 35.44
CA ASN A 259 27.94 5.32 35.99
C ASN A 259 26.41 5.38 35.87
N LEU A 260 25.72 4.61 36.70
CA LEU A 260 24.28 4.44 36.70
C LEU A 260 23.76 4.60 38.13
N ASN A 261 22.88 5.57 38.37
CA ASN A 261 22.03 5.59 39.56
C ASN A 261 20.69 4.94 39.19
N PRO A 262 20.37 3.73 39.68
CA PRO A 262 19.14 3.00 39.33
C PRO A 262 17.86 3.78 39.57
N GLU A 263 17.75 4.41 40.74
CA GLU A 263 16.57 5.15 41.18
C GLU A 263 16.38 6.39 40.31
N ALA A 264 17.44 7.21 40.19
CA ALA A 264 17.38 8.43 39.39
C ALA A 264 17.10 8.12 37.92
N LYS A 265 17.71 7.07 37.34
CA LYS A 265 17.50 6.70 35.94
C LYS A 265 16.08 6.20 35.67
N ALA A 266 15.54 5.36 36.57
CA ALA A 266 14.18 4.84 36.43
C ALA A 266 13.14 5.97 36.53
N ILE A 267 13.29 6.86 37.52
CA ILE A 267 12.42 8.02 37.72
C ILE A 267 12.51 8.97 36.52
N GLU A 268 13.70 9.32 36.05
CA GLU A 268 13.91 10.21 34.89
C GLU A 268 13.15 9.71 33.64
N ILE A 269 13.33 8.42 33.29
CA ILE A 269 12.70 7.82 32.11
C ILE A 269 11.18 7.79 32.25
N ALA A 270 10.68 7.32 33.39
CA ALA A 270 9.25 7.21 33.65
C ALA A 270 8.57 8.58 33.65
N THR A 271 9.16 9.56 34.34
CA THR A 271 8.69 10.96 34.38
C THR A 271 8.68 11.58 32.99
N SER A 272 9.78 11.48 32.22
CA SER A 272 9.83 11.99 30.84
C SER A 272 8.75 11.35 29.94
N THR A 273 8.50 10.06 30.13
CA THR A 273 7.49 9.32 29.37
C THR A 273 6.07 9.77 29.72
N LEU A 274 5.77 9.94 31.02
CA LEU A 274 4.48 10.41 31.50
C LEU A 274 4.19 11.84 31.04
N VAL A 275 5.18 12.74 31.08
CA VAL A 275 5.07 14.10 30.55
C VAL A 275 4.72 14.07 29.06
N LYS A 276 5.45 13.31 28.24
CA LYS A 276 5.15 13.17 26.80
C LYS A 276 3.77 12.58 26.53
N GLN A 277 3.30 11.64 27.36
CA GLN A 277 1.94 11.10 27.26
C GLN A 277 0.90 12.18 27.57
N GLY A 278 1.13 12.99 28.62
CA GLY A 278 0.27 14.11 28.98
C GLY A 278 0.18 15.15 27.87
N GLU A 279 1.33 15.55 27.30
CA GLU A 279 1.38 16.50 26.17
C GLU A 279 0.55 16.00 24.98
N ARG A 280 0.74 14.74 24.56
CA ARG A 280 -0.03 14.15 23.45
C ARG A 280 -1.53 14.07 23.71
N LEU A 281 -1.94 13.86 24.96
CA LEU A 281 -3.36 13.86 25.33
C LEU A 281 -3.93 15.28 25.28
N ALA A 282 -3.18 16.26 25.79
CA ALA A 282 -3.57 17.67 25.70
C ALA A 282 -3.68 18.13 24.23
N GLU A 283 -2.73 17.73 23.37
CA GLU A 283 -2.76 17.99 21.92
C GLU A 283 -3.97 17.35 21.19
N LYS A 284 -4.66 16.40 21.82
CA LYS A 284 -5.93 15.83 21.33
C LYS A 284 -7.16 16.50 21.93
N GLY A 285 -7.00 17.45 22.85
CA GLY A 285 -8.07 18.06 23.63
C GLY A 285 -8.54 17.23 24.83
N GLN A 286 -7.81 16.16 25.20
CA GLN A 286 -8.10 15.28 26.33
C GLN A 286 -7.46 15.83 27.61
N ILE A 287 -7.96 16.97 28.10
CA ILE A 287 -7.31 17.74 29.17
C ILE A 287 -7.35 17.01 30.52
N ASP A 288 -8.48 16.38 30.87
CA ASP A 288 -8.60 15.63 32.14
C ASP A 288 -7.59 14.46 32.19
N GLU A 289 -7.46 13.69 31.10
CA GLU A 289 -6.48 12.60 31.02
C GLU A 289 -5.03 13.10 30.97
N ALA A 290 -4.78 14.24 30.33
CA ALA A 290 -3.47 14.89 30.33
C ALA A 290 -3.04 15.32 31.75
N ILE A 291 -3.95 15.95 32.50
CA ILE A 291 -3.73 16.32 33.91
C ILE A 291 -3.36 15.08 34.73
N ALA A 292 -4.09 13.97 34.57
CA ALA A 292 -3.79 12.75 35.30
C ALA A 292 -2.36 12.22 35.01
N LYS A 293 -1.89 12.31 33.76
CA LYS A 293 -0.52 11.92 33.39
C LYS A 293 0.55 12.85 33.95
N PHE A 294 0.32 14.16 33.90
CA PHE A 294 1.23 15.13 34.50
C PHE A 294 1.28 14.99 36.04
N GLN A 295 0.15 14.73 36.70
CA GLN A 295 0.09 14.46 38.13
C GLN A 295 0.88 13.20 38.51
N GLN A 296 0.78 12.13 37.71
CA GLN A 296 1.60 10.94 37.91
C GLN A 296 3.10 11.26 37.79
N ALA A 297 3.48 12.08 36.81
CA ALA A 297 4.87 12.49 36.62
C ALA A 297 5.41 13.29 37.82
N VAL A 298 4.66 14.28 38.30
CA VAL A 298 5.03 15.09 39.50
C VAL A 298 5.05 14.24 40.77
N SER A 299 4.15 13.27 40.91
CA SER A 299 4.14 12.38 42.07
C SER A 299 5.34 11.44 42.09
N LEU A 300 5.87 11.11 40.91
CA LEU A 300 7.03 10.23 40.77
C LEU A 300 8.35 10.99 40.98
N ASP A 301 8.44 12.20 40.45
CA ASP A 301 9.59 13.09 40.60
C ASP A 301 9.18 14.39 41.28
N GLY A 302 9.38 14.45 42.60
CA GLY A 302 9.07 15.65 43.40
C GLY A 302 9.93 16.88 43.08
N THR A 303 10.97 16.74 42.24
CA THR A 303 11.79 17.87 41.76
C THR A 303 11.28 18.46 40.45
N LEU A 304 10.31 17.80 39.79
CA LEU A 304 9.72 18.25 38.54
C LEU A 304 8.90 19.53 38.76
N ASN A 305 9.44 20.66 38.30
CA ASN A 305 8.74 21.94 38.30
C ASN A 305 7.72 22.02 37.15
N LEU A 306 6.58 21.35 37.31
CA LEU A 306 5.49 21.33 36.36
C LEU A 306 4.15 21.43 37.10
N ASP A 307 3.35 22.44 36.78
CA ASP A 307 1.95 22.50 37.22
C ASP A 307 1.10 21.66 36.26
N PRO A 308 0.52 20.51 36.71
CA PRO A 308 -0.24 19.62 35.86
C PRO A 308 -1.43 20.28 35.19
N LYS A 309 -2.15 21.14 35.91
CA LYS A 309 -3.35 21.80 35.40
C LYS A 309 -2.96 22.88 34.40
N ALA A 310 -2.03 23.76 34.79
CA ALA A 310 -1.61 24.85 33.91
C ALA A 310 -1.03 24.33 32.59
N LYS A 311 -0.20 23.27 32.63
CA LYS A 311 0.40 22.70 31.43
C LYS A 311 -0.62 22.05 30.50
N ALA A 312 -1.58 21.32 31.06
CA ALA A 312 -2.63 20.68 30.27
C ALA A 312 -3.57 21.69 29.61
N THR A 313 -3.93 22.77 30.31
CA THR A 313 -4.79 23.81 29.75
C THR A 313 -4.07 24.66 28.71
N GLU A 314 -2.79 25.01 28.94
CA GLU A 314 -1.94 25.73 27.97
C GLU A 314 -1.94 25.04 26.60
N LEU A 315 -1.79 23.71 26.59
CA LEU A 315 -1.73 22.92 25.35
C LEU A 315 -3.12 22.58 24.79
N GLY A 316 -4.08 22.22 25.66
CA GLY A 316 -5.35 21.65 25.23
C GLY A 316 -6.44 22.66 24.88
N VAL A 317 -6.47 23.82 25.55
CA VAL A 317 -7.52 24.84 25.31
C VAL A 317 -7.47 25.35 23.87
N PRO A 318 -6.30 25.75 23.30
CA PRO A 318 -6.22 26.18 21.90
C PRO A 318 -6.67 25.09 20.92
N VAL A 319 -6.41 23.82 21.24
CA VAL A 319 -6.82 22.67 20.42
C VAL A 319 -8.35 22.52 20.42
N LEU A 320 -9.01 22.62 21.57
CA LEU A 320 -10.47 22.56 21.66
C LEU A 320 -11.13 23.71 20.88
N VAL A 321 -10.59 24.93 21.01
CA VAL A 321 -11.07 26.08 20.23
C VAL A 321 -10.88 25.82 18.73
N LYS A 322 -9.72 25.34 18.29
CA LYS A 322 -9.47 25.00 16.89
C LYS A 322 -10.44 23.95 16.37
N GLN A 323 -10.64 22.85 17.10
CA GLN A 323 -11.61 21.80 16.74
C GLN A 323 -13.03 22.36 16.62
N GLY A 324 -13.44 23.24 17.54
CA GLY A 324 -14.74 23.92 17.47
C GLY A 324 -14.88 24.75 16.19
N LYS A 325 -13.85 25.51 15.81
CA LYS A 325 -13.85 26.30 14.56
C LYS A 325 -13.95 25.42 13.31
N GLU A 326 -13.23 24.30 13.28
CA GLU A 326 -13.26 23.35 12.16
C GLU A 326 -14.64 22.69 12.01
N LEU A 327 -15.23 22.19 13.10
CA LEU A 327 -16.58 21.62 13.10
C LEU A 327 -17.64 22.65 12.70
N ALA A 328 -17.51 23.89 13.17
CA ALA A 328 -18.41 24.97 12.77
C ALA A 328 -18.32 25.24 11.26
N ALA A 329 -17.12 25.25 10.69
CA ALA A 329 -16.92 25.42 9.25
C ALA A 329 -17.51 24.27 8.42
N GLU A 330 -17.61 23.06 8.99
CA GLU A 330 -18.31 21.91 8.40
C GLU A 330 -19.85 22.00 8.53
N GLY A 331 -20.38 22.96 9.28
CA GLY A 331 -21.80 23.13 9.56
C GLY A 331 -22.32 22.34 10.76
N LYS A 332 -21.44 21.72 11.55
CA LYS A 332 -21.79 20.97 12.77
C LYS A 332 -21.85 21.91 13.98
N VAL A 333 -22.88 22.76 14.01
CA VAL A 333 -23.00 23.86 14.99
C VAL A 333 -23.04 23.37 16.43
N ASP A 334 -23.83 22.33 16.73
CA ASP A 334 -23.97 21.83 18.10
C ASP A 334 -22.67 21.19 18.61
N GLU A 335 -22.02 20.34 17.78
CA GLU A 335 -20.72 19.73 18.13
C GLU A 335 -19.63 20.79 18.31
N ALA A 336 -19.64 21.85 17.49
CA ALA A 336 -18.72 22.97 17.65
C ALA A 336 -18.95 23.75 18.95
N ALA A 337 -20.21 24.00 19.30
CA ALA A 337 -20.57 24.66 20.55
C ALA A 337 -20.14 23.83 21.77
N GLU A 338 -20.27 22.50 21.72
CA GLU A 338 -19.76 21.60 22.75
C GLU A 338 -18.23 21.73 22.92
N LYS A 339 -17.48 21.84 21.82
CA LYS A 339 -16.02 22.04 21.88
C LYS A 339 -15.63 23.39 22.47
N PHE A 340 -16.31 24.48 22.10
CA PHE A 340 -16.09 25.79 22.71
C PHE A 340 -16.46 25.80 24.19
N GLN A 341 -17.54 25.12 24.58
CA GLN A 341 -17.93 24.99 25.98
C GLN A 341 -16.91 24.15 26.77
N ALA A 342 -16.36 23.09 26.17
CA ALA A 342 -15.26 22.33 26.75
C ALA A 342 -14.01 23.19 26.94
N ALA A 343 -13.69 24.11 26.02
CA ALA A 343 -12.60 25.06 26.20
C ALA A 343 -12.86 26.03 27.38
N LEU A 344 -14.07 26.59 27.47
CA LEU A 344 -14.47 27.50 28.56
C LEU A 344 -14.47 26.85 29.96
N LYS A 345 -14.65 25.53 30.05
CA LYS A 345 -14.48 24.78 31.31
C LYS A 345 -13.09 25.00 31.91
N TRP A 346 -12.08 25.19 31.05
CA TRP A 346 -10.67 25.26 31.42
C TRP A 346 -10.09 26.67 31.40
N ASP A 347 -10.66 27.55 30.58
CA ASP A 347 -10.30 28.96 30.49
C ASP A 347 -11.57 29.80 30.30
N ASP A 348 -12.07 30.36 31.41
CA ASP A 348 -13.27 31.21 31.44
C ASP A 348 -12.99 32.65 30.98
N THR A 349 -11.73 32.99 30.70
CA THR A 349 -11.34 34.31 30.18
C THR A 349 -11.51 34.42 28.67
N LEU A 350 -11.76 33.30 27.98
CA LEU A 350 -12.06 33.30 26.55
C LEU A 350 -13.35 34.08 26.28
N GLU A 351 -13.25 35.15 25.50
CA GLU A 351 -14.39 35.93 25.01
C GLU A 351 -15.12 35.17 23.89
N LEU A 352 -15.68 34.01 24.21
CA LEU A 352 -16.38 33.13 23.28
C LEU A 352 -17.79 32.85 23.81
N ASN A 353 -18.82 33.15 23.01
CA ASN A 353 -20.15 32.60 23.22
C ASN A 353 -20.28 31.33 22.36
N PRO A 354 -20.28 30.11 22.94
CA PRO A 354 -20.14 28.86 22.18
C PRO A 354 -21.10 28.73 21.00
N LYS A 355 -22.38 29.04 21.23
CA LYS A 355 -23.42 28.90 20.22
C LYS A 355 -23.34 30.01 19.18
N SER A 356 -23.12 31.26 19.61
CA SER A 356 -23.03 32.40 18.71
C SER A 356 -21.81 32.30 17.79
N GLU A 357 -20.65 31.94 18.33
CA GLU A 357 -19.40 31.78 17.59
C GLU A 357 -19.54 30.66 16.54
N ALA A 358 -20.09 29.50 16.95
CA ALA A 358 -20.32 28.38 16.05
C ALA A 358 -21.25 28.75 14.88
N ILE A 359 -22.35 29.46 15.16
CA ILE A 359 -23.28 29.97 14.13
C ILE A 359 -22.54 30.93 13.19
N GLN A 360 -21.80 31.90 13.72
CA GLN A 360 -21.10 32.90 12.90
C GLN A 360 -20.10 32.27 11.93
N ILE A 361 -19.31 31.29 12.40
CA ILE A 361 -18.35 30.57 11.57
C ILE A 361 -19.06 29.70 10.52
N ALA A 362 -20.06 28.93 10.93
CA ALA A 362 -20.83 28.07 10.02
C ALA A 362 -21.51 28.89 8.91
N THR A 363 -22.14 30.00 9.29
CA THR A 363 -22.75 30.96 8.37
C THR A 363 -21.73 31.50 7.38
N SER A 364 -20.57 31.98 7.86
CA SER A 364 -19.51 32.52 6.99
C SER A 364 -18.98 31.47 6.01
N ALA A 365 -18.78 30.23 6.48
CA ALA A 365 -18.33 29.12 5.66
C ALA A 365 -19.36 28.76 4.56
N LEU A 366 -20.65 28.70 4.91
CA LEU A 366 -21.73 28.44 3.95
C LEU A 366 -21.84 29.55 2.90
N VAL A 367 -21.70 30.82 3.30
CA VAL A 367 -21.68 31.96 2.37
C VAL A 367 -20.51 31.83 1.39
N GLU A 368 -19.30 31.56 1.87
CA GLU A 368 -18.14 31.39 0.97
C GLU A 368 -18.27 30.17 0.05
N GLN A 369 -18.80 29.04 0.55
CA GLN A 369 -19.13 27.88 -0.29
C GLN A 369 -20.15 28.26 -1.39
N GLY A 370 -21.21 29.00 -1.02
CA GLY A 370 -22.20 29.51 -1.96
C GLY A 370 -21.56 30.37 -3.05
N LYS A 371 -20.71 31.34 -2.67
CA LYS A 371 -19.97 32.18 -3.62
C LYS A 371 -19.07 31.37 -4.56
N GLN A 372 -18.36 30.36 -4.05
CA GLN A 372 -17.52 29.49 -4.87
C GLN A 372 -18.33 28.68 -5.89
N LEU A 373 -19.44 28.08 -5.46
CA LEU A 373 -20.34 27.33 -6.34
C LEU A 373 -20.95 28.24 -7.42
N ALA A 374 -21.35 29.45 -7.05
CA ALA A 374 -21.88 30.43 -8.00
C ALA A 374 -20.82 30.80 -9.05
N ARG A 375 -19.56 31.05 -8.66
CA ARG A 375 -18.44 31.30 -9.61
C ARG A 375 -18.20 30.13 -10.58
N GLN A 376 -18.55 28.90 -10.19
CA GLN A 376 -18.48 27.71 -11.04
C GLN A 376 -19.70 27.54 -11.96
N GLY A 377 -20.69 28.44 -11.89
CA GLY A 377 -21.95 28.36 -12.64
C GLY A 377 -23.01 27.45 -12.02
N ARG A 378 -22.78 26.92 -10.80
CA ARG A 378 -23.71 26.02 -10.10
C ARG A 378 -24.71 26.82 -9.26
N VAL A 379 -25.60 27.57 -9.93
CA VAL A 379 -26.52 28.54 -9.31
C VAL A 379 -27.45 27.90 -8.27
N ASP A 380 -28.07 26.76 -8.57
CA ASP A 380 -29.00 26.10 -7.65
C ASP A 380 -28.29 25.64 -6.36
N ALA A 381 -27.12 25.00 -6.52
CA ALA A 381 -26.31 24.54 -5.39
C ALA A 381 -25.79 25.71 -4.55
N ALA A 382 -25.45 26.85 -5.17
CA ALA A 382 -25.08 28.06 -4.45
C ALA A 382 -26.26 28.65 -3.67
N THR A 383 -27.45 28.68 -4.29
CA THR A 383 -28.70 29.14 -3.67
C THR A 383 -29.03 28.32 -2.43
N GLU A 384 -28.90 26.99 -2.50
CA GLU A 384 -29.09 26.11 -1.34
C GLU A 384 -28.12 26.44 -0.20
N LYS A 385 -26.85 26.73 -0.49
CA LYS A 385 -25.86 27.11 0.54
C LYS A 385 -26.18 28.45 1.20
N PHE A 386 -26.60 29.44 0.42
CA PHE A 386 -27.07 30.72 0.96
C PHE A 386 -28.35 30.58 1.80
N GLN A 387 -29.28 29.71 1.40
CA GLN A 387 -30.46 29.39 2.20
C GLN A 387 -30.09 28.69 3.51
N GLN A 388 -29.13 27.77 3.50
CA GLN A 388 -28.61 27.14 4.71
C GLN A 388 -27.98 28.18 5.65
N ALA A 389 -27.22 29.14 5.11
CA ALA A 389 -26.66 30.24 5.89
C ALA A 389 -27.75 31.10 6.55
N LEU A 390 -28.81 31.46 5.81
CA LEU A 390 -29.95 32.23 6.35
C LEU A 390 -30.75 31.49 7.41
N LYS A 391 -30.80 30.15 7.35
CA LYS A 391 -31.44 29.34 8.40
C LYS A 391 -30.67 29.40 9.71
N LEU A 392 -29.33 29.51 9.65
CA LEU A 392 -28.47 29.64 10.82
C LEU A 392 -28.47 31.08 11.36
N ASP A 393 -28.42 32.06 10.46
CA ASP A 393 -28.42 33.48 10.78
C ASP A 393 -29.37 34.24 9.86
N ASN A 394 -30.54 34.59 10.39
CA ASN A 394 -31.58 35.32 9.66
C ASN A 394 -31.31 36.83 9.54
N THR A 395 -30.22 37.34 10.12
CA THR A 395 -29.83 38.75 10.04
C THR A 395 -29.02 39.08 8.79
N LEU A 396 -28.59 38.05 8.05
CA LEU A 396 -27.86 38.22 6.80
C LEU A 396 -28.71 38.97 5.77
N ASN A 397 -28.20 40.10 5.31
CA ASN A 397 -28.81 40.84 4.21
C ASN A 397 -28.38 40.23 2.86
N LEU A 398 -28.95 39.07 2.52
CA LEU A 398 -28.72 38.41 1.24
C LEU A 398 -30.03 37.81 0.70
N ASN A 399 -30.26 37.95 -0.60
CA ASN A 399 -31.29 37.18 -1.30
C ASN A 399 -30.58 36.00 -2.00
N PRO A 400 -30.81 34.74 -1.58
CA PRO A 400 -30.05 33.58 -2.07
C PRO A 400 -30.02 33.45 -3.59
N GLU A 401 -31.17 33.62 -4.24
CA GLU A 401 -31.30 33.44 -5.68
C GLU A 401 -30.64 34.59 -6.44
N THR A 402 -30.88 35.83 -6.00
CA THR A 402 -30.29 37.02 -6.62
C THR A 402 -28.77 37.03 -6.47
N GLU A 403 -28.26 36.75 -5.28
CA GLU A 403 -26.82 36.73 -4.98
C GLU A 403 -26.10 35.66 -5.82
N ALA A 404 -26.67 34.44 -5.88
CA ALA A 404 -26.11 33.35 -6.68
C ALA A 404 -26.06 33.68 -8.18
N LYS A 405 -27.14 34.25 -8.72
CA LYS A 405 -27.21 34.67 -10.13
C LYS A 405 -26.22 35.78 -10.44
N GLN A 406 -26.12 36.80 -9.59
CA GLN A 406 -25.19 37.92 -9.79
C GLN A 406 -23.73 37.48 -9.80
N ILE A 407 -23.33 36.63 -8.84
CA ILE A 407 -21.95 36.11 -8.78
C ILE A 407 -21.65 35.23 -9.99
N ALA A 408 -22.56 34.34 -10.37
CA ALA A 408 -22.39 33.46 -11.52
C ALA A 408 -22.28 34.27 -12.82
N ALA A 409 -23.17 35.24 -13.03
CA ALA A 409 -23.15 36.08 -14.22
C ALA A 409 -21.89 36.96 -14.27
N ALA A 410 -21.46 37.53 -13.14
CA ALA A 410 -20.20 38.28 -13.05
C ALA A 410 -18.97 37.43 -13.42
N ALA A 411 -18.91 36.17 -12.96
CA ALA A 411 -17.83 35.25 -13.32
C ALA A 411 -17.82 34.94 -14.84
N VAL A 412 -19.01 34.76 -15.44
CA VAL A 412 -19.14 34.55 -16.89
C VAL A 412 -18.77 35.81 -17.67
N LEU A 413 -19.09 37.01 -17.19
CA LEU A 413 -18.68 38.28 -17.80
C LEU A 413 -17.16 38.45 -17.82
N GLU A 414 -16.48 38.14 -16.73
CA GLU A 414 -15.01 38.18 -16.68
C GLU A 414 -14.40 37.17 -17.66
N LYS A 415 -14.98 35.96 -17.75
CA LYS A 415 -14.58 34.98 -18.76
C LYS A 415 -14.79 35.48 -20.18
N ALA A 416 -15.91 36.15 -20.47
CA ALA A 416 -16.19 36.74 -21.78
C ALA A 416 -15.13 37.78 -22.17
N LYS A 417 -14.76 38.69 -21.25
CA LYS A 417 -13.70 39.68 -21.47
C LYS A 417 -12.34 39.03 -21.77
N GLN A 418 -12.01 37.94 -21.08
CA GLN A 418 -10.77 37.19 -21.34
C GLN A 418 -10.78 36.53 -22.72
N LEU A 419 -11.93 36.01 -23.18
CA LEU A 419 -12.07 35.43 -24.51
C LEU A 419 -11.87 36.47 -25.62
N VAL A 420 -12.36 37.70 -25.44
CA VAL A 420 -12.10 38.82 -26.37
C VAL A 420 -10.60 39.09 -26.49
N LYS A 421 -9.87 39.17 -25.36
CA LYS A 421 -8.40 39.36 -25.35
C LYS A 421 -7.65 38.21 -26.02
N GLN A 422 -8.19 36.99 -25.95
CA GLN A 422 -7.64 35.81 -26.64
C GLN A 422 -8.06 35.70 -28.11
N GLN A 423 -8.74 36.71 -28.66
CA GLN A 423 -9.26 36.72 -30.03
C GLN A 423 -10.26 35.58 -30.33
N LYS A 424 -10.98 35.11 -29.30
CA LYS A 424 -12.02 34.07 -29.42
C LYS A 424 -13.41 34.70 -29.42
N TYR A 425 -13.75 35.43 -30.49
CA TYR A 425 -14.92 36.31 -30.54
C TYR A 425 -16.25 35.57 -30.45
N LYS A 426 -16.43 34.48 -31.22
CA LYS A 426 -17.64 33.64 -31.13
C LYS A 426 -17.91 33.14 -29.70
N ALA A 427 -16.87 32.61 -29.04
CA ALA A 427 -16.99 32.11 -27.67
C ALA A 427 -17.27 33.25 -26.67
N ALA A 428 -16.74 34.45 -26.90
CA ALA A 428 -17.03 35.62 -26.09
C ALA A 428 -18.51 36.06 -26.20
N ILE A 429 -19.08 36.01 -27.41
CA ILE A 429 -20.51 36.32 -27.64
C ILE A 429 -21.41 35.33 -26.92
N GLU A 430 -21.09 34.03 -27.01
CA GLU A 430 -21.81 32.97 -26.30
C GLU A 430 -21.75 33.20 -24.79
N ALA A 431 -20.57 33.50 -24.24
CA ALA A 431 -20.40 33.79 -22.82
C ALA A 431 -21.17 35.05 -22.37
N TYR A 432 -21.13 36.14 -23.13
CA TYR A 432 -21.92 37.33 -22.85
C TYR A 432 -23.43 37.06 -22.84
N THR A 433 -23.91 36.28 -23.82
CA THR A 433 -25.32 35.87 -23.89
C THR A 433 -25.69 35.00 -22.69
N GLU A 434 -24.81 34.09 -22.29
CA GLU A 434 -25.02 33.22 -21.14
C GLU A 434 -25.09 34.01 -19.83
N ALA A 435 -24.23 35.02 -19.64
CA ALA A 435 -24.30 35.91 -18.47
C ALA A 435 -25.66 36.60 -18.35
N GLN A 436 -26.24 37.07 -19.47
CA GLN A 436 -27.56 37.69 -19.49
C GLN A 436 -28.71 36.71 -19.28
N LYS A 437 -28.53 35.42 -19.60
CA LYS A 437 -29.50 34.37 -19.27
C LYS A 437 -29.50 34.02 -17.79
N ILE A 438 -28.30 33.96 -17.18
CA ILE A 438 -28.14 33.69 -15.76
C ILE A 438 -28.75 34.83 -14.92
N ASP A 439 -28.44 36.07 -15.29
CA ASP A 439 -28.98 37.26 -14.65
C ASP A 439 -29.40 38.30 -15.70
N SER A 440 -30.71 38.48 -15.86
CA SER A 440 -31.30 39.40 -16.83
C SER A 440 -31.02 40.88 -16.51
N THR A 441 -30.53 41.20 -15.31
CA THR A 441 -30.14 42.56 -14.93
C THR A 441 -28.75 42.94 -15.46
N VAL A 442 -27.98 41.98 -15.96
CA VAL A 442 -26.65 42.20 -16.53
C VAL A 442 -26.74 43.06 -17.79
N LYS A 443 -26.11 44.24 -17.70
CA LYS A 443 -25.94 45.17 -18.81
C LYS A 443 -24.54 45.03 -19.39
N ILE A 444 -24.45 44.66 -20.65
CA ILE A 444 -23.20 44.67 -21.42
C ILE A 444 -23.11 46.01 -22.13
N SER A 445 -22.00 46.72 -21.93
CA SER A 445 -21.80 48.06 -22.50
C SER A 445 -21.74 48.00 -24.02
N ALA A 446 -22.16 49.10 -24.68
CA ALA A 446 -21.99 49.27 -26.12
C ALA A 446 -20.53 49.10 -26.55
N GLN A 447 -19.59 49.51 -25.69
CA GLN A 447 -18.15 49.36 -25.91
C GLN A 447 -17.72 47.89 -26.03
N ASN A 448 -18.17 47.01 -25.14
CA ASN A 448 -17.82 45.58 -25.19
C ASN A 448 -18.32 44.93 -26.49
N TRP A 449 -19.53 45.27 -26.92
CA TRP A 449 -20.08 44.80 -28.19
C TRP A 449 -19.32 45.37 -29.40
N ASN A 450 -18.95 46.65 -29.34
CA ASN A 450 -18.18 47.29 -30.40
C ASN A 450 -16.75 46.73 -30.50
N GLU A 451 -16.11 46.37 -29.39
CA GLU A 451 -14.78 45.77 -29.39
C GLU A 451 -14.78 44.42 -30.13
N ILE A 452 -15.78 43.58 -29.87
CA ILE A 452 -16.00 42.33 -30.62
C ILE A 452 -16.28 42.62 -32.08
N CYS A 453 -17.16 43.58 -32.37
CA CYS A 453 -17.48 43.99 -33.73
C CYS A 453 -16.24 44.39 -34.52
N TRP A 454 -15.43 45.30 -33.96
CA TRP A 454 -14.24 45.84 -34.61
C TRP A 454 -13.21 44.76 -34.93
N TYR A 455 -12.70 44.09 -33.89
CA TYR A 455 -11.63 43.13 -34.08
C TYR A 455 -12.10 41.85 -34.79
N GLY A 456 -13.32 41.39 -34.50
CA GLY A 456 -13.88 40.23 -35.17
C GLY A 456 -14.09 40.46 -36.66
N SER A 457 -14.53 41.66 -37.06
CA SER A 457 -14.73 41.98 -38.48
C SER A 457 -13.39 41.99 -39.23
N LEU A 458 -12.39 42.67 -38.68
CA LEU A 458 -11.07 42.81 -39.30
C LEU A 458 -10.25 41.51 -39.29
N ARG A 459 -10.52 40.58 -38.36
CA ARG A 459 -9.83 39.27 -38.28
C ARG A 459 -10.56 38.14 -39.00
N GLY A 460 -11.47 38.47 -39.93
CA GLY A 460 -12.11 37.49 -40.81
C GLY A 460 -13.36 36.81 -40.25
N GLU A 461 -13.89 37.28 -39.12
CA GLU A 461 -15.13 36.78 -38.49
C GLU A 461 -16.32 37.74 -38.68
N ALA A 462 -16.28 38.64 -39.67
CA ALA A 462 -17.31 39.69 -39.89
C ALA A 462 -18.75 39.17 -39.87
N ALA A 463 -19.03 38.05 -40.53
CA ALA A 463 -20.37 37.43 -40.52
C ALA A 463 -20.80 36.95 -39.12
N ALA A 464 -19.87 36.44 -38.32
CA ALA A 464 -20.16 35.95 -36.97
C ALA A 464 -20.37 37.08 -35.95
N VAL A 465 -19.77 38.25 -36.18
CA VAL A 465 -19.86 39.41 -35.27
C VAL A 465 -20.84 40.49 -35.73
N LEU A 466 -21.43 40.40 -36.93
CA LEU A 466 -22.33 41.44 -37.47
C LEU A 466 -23.48 41.80 -36.51
N ALA A 467 -24.13 40.81 -35.90
CA ALA A 467 -25.18 41.05 -34.92
C ALA A 467 -24.68 41.79 -33.66
N THR A 468 -23.40 41.67 -33.31
CA THR A 468 -22.79 42.43 -32.19
C THR A 468 -22.54 43.88 -32.57
N CYS A 469 -22.18 44.15 -33.83
CA CYS A 469 -22.05 45.49 -34.37
C CYS A 469 -23.38 46.25 -34.30
N GLU A 470 -24.47 45.60 -34.73
CA GLU A 470 -25.82 46.17 -34.66
C GLU A 470 -26.26 46.44 -33.22
N LYS A 471 -25.96 45.52 -32.29
CA LYS A 471 -26.21 45.72 -30.85
C LYS A 471 -25.44 46.92 -30.30
N ALA A 472 -24.17 47.08 -30.65
CA ALA A 472 -23.34 48.20 -30.20
C ALA A 472 -23.92 49.55 -30.66
N VAL A 473 -24.31 49.64 -31.93
CA VAL A 473 -24.93 50.83 -32.51
C VAL A 473 -26.31 51.09 -31.91
N THR A 474 -27.11 50.06 -31.66
CA THR A 474 -28.42 50.21 -31.00
C THR A 474 -28.28 50.79 -29.60
N LEU A 475 -27.26 50.35 -28.84
CA LEU A 475 -26.99 50.85 -27.49
C LEU A 475 -26.36 52.25 -27.47
N ALA A 476 -25.68 52.67 -28.54
CA ALA A 476 -25.04 53.97 -28.65
C ALA A 476 -25.20 54.57 -30.07
N PRO A 477 -26.41 55.01 -30.46
CA PRO A 477 -26.75 55.37 -31.84
C PRO A 477 -26.06 56.64 -32.36
N LYS A 478 -25.56 57.48 -31.45
CA LYS A 478 -24.83 58.71 -31.76
C LYS A 478 -23.32 58.50 -31.89
N SER A 479 -22.81 57.29 -31.66
CA SER A 479 -21.39 56.99 -31.81
C SER A 479 -21.04 56.83 -33.29
N ALA A 480 -20.41 57.86 -33.87
CA ALA A 480 -19.91 57.78 -35.24
C ALA A 480 -18.99 56.56 -35.41
N GLY A 481 -18.00 56.37 -34.54
CA GLY A 481 -17.08 55.23 -34.63
C GLY A 481 -17.78 53.86 -34.66
N TYR A 482 -18.86 53.67 -33.91
CA TYR A 482 -19.59 52.39 -33.92
C TYR A 482 -20.37 52.19 -35.23
N ARG A 483 -20.88 53.28 -35.83
CA ARG A 483 -21.49 53.26 -37.16
C ARG A 483 -20.48 52.89 -38.24
N ALA A 484 -19.29 53.47 -38.22
CA ALA A 484 -18.22 53.09 -39.14
C ALA A 484 -17.87 51.60 -39.02
N ASN A 485 -17.73 51.09 -37.79
CA ASN A 485 -17.42 49.67 -37.56
C ASN A 485 -18.51 48.73 -38.09
N LEU A 486 -19.79 49.09 -37.93
CA LEU A 486 -20.91 48.35 -38.52
C LEU A 486 -20.85 48.39 -40.06
N GLY A 487 -20.54 49.55 -40.65
CA GLY A 487 -20.37 49.69 -42.09
C GLY A 487 -19.25 48.80 -42.64
N ILE A 488 -18.12 48.72 -41.94
CA ILE A 488 -16.99 47.84 -42.28
C ILE A 488 -17.43 46.37 -42.22
N ALA A 489 -18.10 45.95 -41.15
CA ALA A 489 -18.61 44.59 -41.00
C ALA A 489 -19.55 44.22 -42.15
N LYS A 490 -20.50 45.09 -42.49
CA LYS A 490 -21.43 44.90 -43.60
C LYS A 490 -20.74 44.76 -44.95
N ALA A 491 -19.79 45.65 -45.25
CA ALA A 491 -19.00 45.60 -46.48
C ALA A 491 -18.23 44.27 -46.60
N LEU A 492 -17.58 43.83 -45.52
CA LEU A 492 -16.86 42.55 -45.48
C LEU A 492 -17.77 41.32 -45.60
N THR A 493 -19.06 41.45 -45.30
CA THR A 493 -20.07 40.39 -45.50
C THR A 493 -20.81 40.48 -46.84
N GLY A 494 -20.53 41.50 -47.66
CA GLY A 494 -21.14 41.72 -48.97
C GLY A 494 -22.41 42.59 -48.97
N ASP A 495 -22.86 43.10 -47.82
CA ASP A 495 -23.96 44.07 -47.73
C ASP A 495 -23.45 45.48 -48.07
N THR A 496 -23.25 45.71 -49.37
CA THR A 496 -22.68 46.94 -49.92
C THR A 496 -23.59 48.15 -49.69
N GLU A 497 -24.89 47.99 -49.92
CA GLU A 497 -25.87 49.08 -49.73
C GLU A 497 -26.00 49.45 -48.24
N GLY A 498 -26.06 48.46 -47.36
CA GLY A 498 -26.11 48.70 -45.92
C GLY A 498 -24.83 49.35 -45.38
N ALA A 499 -23.66 48.97 -45.91
CA ALA A 499 -22.38 49.58 -45.56
C ALA A 499 -22.32 51.06 -45.94
N ILE A 500 -22.69 51.41 -47.19
CA ILE A 500 -22.74 52.79 -47.66
C ILE A 500 -23.64 53.63 -46.75
N LYS A 501 -24.81 53.12 -46.38
CA LYS A 501 -25.76 53.83 -45.50
C LYS A 501 -25.17 54.11 -44.10
N ASP A 502 -24.50 53.14 -43.50
CA ASP A 502 -23.85 53.33 -42.19
C ASP A 502 -22.64 54.28 -42.28
N PHE A 503 -21.91 54.31 -43.39
CA PHE A 503 -20.84 55.27 -43.66
C PHE A 503 -21.34 56.70 -43.91
N GLU A 504 -22.43 56.88 -44.65
CA GLU A 504 -23.08 58.19 -44.81
C GLU A 504 -23.57 58.71 -43.45
N THR A 505 -24.09 57.82 -42.61
CA THR A 505 -24.49 58.14 -41.23
C THR A 505 -23.28 58.49 -40.36
N PHE A 506 -22.13 57.83 -40.55
CA PHE A 506 -20.87 58.21 -39.89
C PHE A 506 -20.49 59.65 -40.21
N ILE A 507 -20.48 60.03 -41.49
CA ILE A 507 -20.09 61.39 -41.93
C ILE A 507 -21.03 62.46 -41.33
N GLN A 508 -22.33 62.15 -41.21
CA GLN A 508 -23.29 63.05 -40.58
C GLN A 508 -23.05 63.23 -39.07
N LEU A 509 -22.46 62.24 -38.40
CA LEU A 509 -22.24 62.24 -36.95
C LEU A 509 -20.82 62.65 -36.54
N SER A 510 -19.86 62.57 -37.46
CA SER A 510 -18.43 62.78 -37.21
C SER A 510 -18.01 64.22 -37.54
N GLU A 511 -17.35 64.88 -36.59
CA GLU A 511 -16.79 66.22 -36.76
C GLU A 511 -15.32 66.18 -37.27
N ASN A 512 -14.75 64.99 -37.50
CA ASN A 512 -13.36 64.83 -37.96
C ASN A 512 -13.29 64.77 -39.49
N GLU A 513 -12.80 65.85 -40.10
CA GLU A 513 -12.67 65.98 -41.56
C GLU A 513 -11.81 64.88 -42.19
N ALA A 514 -10.69 64.50 -41.57
CA ALA A 514 -9.80 63.47 -42.10
C ALA A 514 -10.44 62.07 -42.06
N SER A 515 -11.14 61.73 -40.97
CA SER A 515 -11.91 60.50 -40.89
C SER A 515 -13.07 60.49 -41.89
N ASN A 516 -13.71 61.64 -42.11
CA ASN A 516 -14.83 61.78 -43.06
C ASN A 516 -14.35 61.59 -44.51
N GLU A 517 -13.21 62.16 -44.88
CA GLU A 517 -12.60 61.95 -46.20
C GLU A 517 -12.24 60.48 -46.43
N GLN A 518 -11.64 59.83 -45.43
CA GLN A 518 -11.31 58.41 -45.49
C GLN A 518 -12.56 57.52 -45.66
N VAL A 519 -13.61 57.77 -44.88
CA VAL A 519 -14.88 57.02 -44.99
C VAL A 519 -15.61 57.34 -46.31
N GLN A 520 -15.48 58.56 -46.84
CA GLN A 520 -15.98 58.91 -48.17
C GLN A 520 -15.27 58.09 -49.27
N GLY A 521 -13.96 57.89 -49.14
CA GLY A 521 -13.22 56.99 -50.02
C GLY A 521 -13.74 55.55 -50.01
N TYR A 522 -14.17 55.04 -48.86
CA TYR A 522 -14.82 53.71 -48.78
C TYR A 522 -16.18 53.69 -49.51
N ILE A 523 -17.00 54.75 -49.36
CA ILE A 523 -18.28 54.87 -50.05
C ILE A 523 -18.07 54.87 -51.57
N ASP A 524 -17.10 55.63 -52.05
CA ASP A 524 -16.83 55.77 -53.49
C ASP A 524 -16.32 54.45 -54.09
N ALA A 525 -15.42 53.75 -53.40
CA ALA A 525 -14.95 52.42 -53.80
C ALA A 525 -16.10 51.40 -53.85
N LEU A 526 -16.96 51.37 -52.82
CA LEU A 526 -18.12 50.46 -52.79
C LEU A 526 -19.13 50.76 -53.90
N ARG A 527 -19.36 52.04 -54.23
CA ARG A 527 -20.23 52.45 -55.37
C ARG A 527 -19.63 52.07 -56.72
N ALA A 528 -18.30 52.01 -56.83
CA ALA A 528 -17.59 51.55 -58.02
C ALA A 528 -17.56 50.00 -58.14
N GLY A 529 -18.11 49.28 -57.15
CA GLY A 529 -18.05 47.81 -57.10
C GLY A 529 -16.69 47.26 -56.66
N GLU A 530 -15.83 48.11 -56.10
CA GLU A 530 -14.51 47.75 -55.58
C GLU A 530 -14.59 47.38 -54.08
N ASN A 531 -13.66 46.55 -53.60
CA ASN A 531 -13.54 46.25 -52.18
C ASN A 531 -12.52 47.21 -51.52
N PRO A 532 -12.96 48.19 -50.70
CA PRO A 532 -12.04 49.09 -50.01
C PRO A 532 -11.21 48.40 -48.91
N PHE A 533 -11.67 47.27 -48.37
CA PHE A 533 -11.02 46.57 -47.25
C PHE A 533 -10.07 45.48 -47.76
N THR A 534 -8.99 45.90 -48.42
CA THR A 534 -7.88 45.02 -48.81
C THR A 534 -7.09 44.54 -47.59
N GLU A 535 -6.26 43.50 -47.74
CA GLU A 535 -5.40 43.01 -46.65
C GLU A 535 -4.50 44.12 -46.07
N ALA A 536 -3.96 44.99 -46.94
CA ALA A 536 -3.14 46.12 -46.52
C ALA A 536 -3.95 47.15 -45.72
N GLU A 537 -5.19 47.40 -46.13
CA GLU A 537 -6.07 48.33 -45.43
C GLU A 537 -6.53 47.78 -44.08
N ILE A 538 -6.86 46.49 -44.01
CA ILE A 538 -7.19 45.82 -42.75
C ILE A 538 -6.02 45.88 -41.75
N LYS A 539 -4.78 45.63 -42.20
CA LYS A 539 -3.57 45.78 -41.38
C LYS A 539 -3.40 47.20 -40.87
N ARG A 540 -3.57 48.20 -41.74
CA ARG A 540 -3.53 49.63 -41.38
C ARG A 540 -4.57 49.98 -40.30
N LEU A 541 -5.80 49.47 -40.43
CA LEU A 541 -6.87 49.69 -39.45
C LEU A 541 -6.60 49.00 -38.11
N LEU A 542 -5.97 47.83 -38.12
CA LEU A 542 -5.52 47.14 -36.90
C LEU A 542 -4.28 47.77 -36.26
N GLY A 543 -3.57 48.65 -36.97
CA GLY A 543 -2.29 49.21 -36.54
C GLY A 543 -1.15 48.20 -36.58
N GLU A 544 -1.24 47.19 -37.45
CA GLU A 544 -0.31 46.07 -37.63
C GLU A 544 0.68 46.29 -38.79
#